data_AF-A0A8H6CT67-F1
#
_entry.id   AF-A0A8H6CT67-F1
#
_cell.length_a   1.000
_cell.length_b   1.000
_cell.length_c   1.000
_cell.angle_alpha   90.00
_cell.angle_beta   90.00
_cell.angle_gamma   90.00
#
_symmetry.space_group_name_H-M   'P 1'
#
loop_
_entity.id
_entity.type
_entity.pdbx_description
1 polymer ?
#
loop_
_entity_poly.entity_id
_entity_poly.type
_entity_poly.pdbx_seq_one_letter_code
_entity_poly.pdbx_strand_id
1 'polypeptide(L)'
;MLLSSFFFLALGSSAVAQGHGIRIERSENRLIEGPASPDGASSSSIDSVWHAKLQDDGLVKLDFHRLIQRRDSSSADTGTASDATSTATKDTSVVSTTEDEASTTAETKKTTLETTASTIEASTTEESSVSSTTSTSTSTSSIASSTSTTSTSTEPGASCYSTTVKSSTICETTGMTTLTCYAANITSSTCSPGLICTTQSSNGVTICMELQNEVGTAGIIIASVFSALILICACTLITMCYRDKSKQRRQEELRRALNSFPSVLMTKRISIKTMFGFLAAFPLKRRGLDMESTPTTTYNLYSFNFYHKLTMSSKPSFDSLPLKKDGPPGNAWGLFGDNDECGMLNLLTPEIIAKAASEIRDGVRVSTDWPLNRMSRPCFGRAPFKHEITTKAPRAVNDDTLTFNTQSSSQWDGFRHYAYQKEKLWFNGKSLDDLLSSDLNGIHAWVERGGIVGRGVLLDYASWADKNDITLTPFETKSITVSTLKEVAKSQGTTFQQGDILFIRTGWIRAYDKLSDDECKTLADYKVPPAHGVESSEETLRWLWEQNFAAVVGDQPSMEAWPCQNTDFFLHEWLLAGWGMPIGELFDLEALSRECVKRGRWSFFFSSMPLKVPGGVASPPNGVAIF
;
A
#
# COMPACT_ATOMS: atom_id res chain seq x y z
N MET A 1 17.67 -49.64 2.40
CA MET A 1 17.93 -49.88 3.84
C MET A 1 19.06 -48.96 4.27
N LEU A 2 18.93 -48.32 5.44
CA LEU A 2 19.77 -47.26 6.01
C LEU A 2 19.58 -45.85 5.43
N LEU A 3 18.39 -45.27 5.67
CA LEU A 3 18.18 -43.81 5.81
C LEU A 3 16.81 -43.51 6.44
N SER A 4 16.43 -44.29 7.46
CA SER A 4 15.12 -44.19 8.14
C SER A 4 15.22 -44.09 9.67
N SER A 5 16.38 -43.72 10.22
CA SER A 5 16.62 -43.78 11.68
C SER A 5 16.95 -42.43 12.34
N PHE A 6 16.78 -41.30 11.65
CA PHE A 6 17.04 -39.97 12.23
C PHE A 6 15.80 -39.07 12.38
N PHE A 7 14.60 -39.57 12.08
CA PHE A 7 13.35 -38.79 12.21
C PHE A 7 12.42 -39.20 13.36
N PHE A 8 12.84 -40.16 14.20
CA PHE A 8 12.02 -40.69 15.30
C PHE A 8 12.46 -40.25 16.71
N LEU A 9 13.30 -39.21 16.84
CA LEU A 9 13.84 -38.75 18.14
C LEU A 9 13.61 -37.26 18.45
N ALA A 10 12.69 -36.59 17.76
CA ALA A 10 12.33 -35.19 18.03
C ALA A 10 10.81 -34.94 18.20
N LEU A 11 10.03 -35.99 18.49
CA LEU A 11 8.62 -35.90 18.86
C LEU A 11 8.37 -36.84 20.04
N GLY A 12 8.83 -36.43 21.21
CA GLY A 12 8.75 -37.24 22.42
C GLY A 12 9.24 -36.51 23.65
N SER A 13 8.72 -35.29 23.88
CA SER A 13 8.76 -34.61 25.19
C SER A 13 7.74 -33.46 25.19
N SER A 14 6.55 -33.79 25.66
CA SER A 14 5.59 -32.95 26.40
C SER A 14 5.35 -31.51 25.96
N ALA A 15 4.42 -31.35 25.03
CA ALA A 15 3.50 -30.21 25.03
C ALA A 15 2.50 -30.38 26.20
N VAL A 16 2.61 -29.53 27.21
CA VAL A 16 1.51 -29.27 28.17
C VAL A 16 1.19 -27.78 28.04
N ALA A 17 0.34 -27.47 27.06
CA ALA A 17 -0.29 -26.15 26.96
C ALA A 17 -1.62 -26.23 27.73
N GLN A 18 -1.65 -25.71 28.95
CA GLN A 18 -2.87 -25.55 29.75
C GLN A 18 -3.73 -24.43 29.14
N GLY A 19 -4.73 -24.78 28.33
CA GLY A 19 -5.80 -23.86 27.93
C GLY A 19 -6.88 -23.81 29.00
N HIS A 20 -6.95 -22.73 29.78
CA HIS A 20 -8.04 -22.47 30.72
C HIS A 20 -9.12 -21.64 30.02
N GLY A 21 -10.30 -22.23 29.79
CA GLY A 21 -11.49 -21.53 29.31
C GLY A 21 -12.34 -21.02 30.48
N ILE A 22 -12.62 -19.72 30.53
CA ILE A 22 -13.47 -19.08 31.55
C ILE A 22 -14.86 -18.80 30.93
N ARG A 23 -15.93 -19.18 31.63
CA ARG A 23 -17.33 -18.81 31.33
C ARG A 23 -17.75 -17.65 32.25
N ILE A 24 -18.33 -16.58 31.70
CA ILE A 24 -18.83 -15.42 32.45
C ILE A 24 -20.32 -15.19 32.13
N GLU A 25 -21.17 -15.18 33.15
CA GLU A 25 -22.56 -14.66 33.08
C GLU A 25 -22.69 -13.48 34.07
N ARG A 26 -23.38 -12.40 33.66
CA ARG A 26 -23.52 -11.14 34.43
C ARG A 26 -24.96 -10.98 34.92
N SER A 27 -25.16 -10.79 36.24
CA SER A 27 -26.46 -10.41 36.82
C SER A 27 -26.59 -8.88 36.95
N GLU A 28 -27.77 -8.35 36.65
CA GLU A 28 -28.13 -6.93 36.77
C GLU A 28 -28.42 -6.52 38.23
N ASN A 29 -27.99 -5.32 38.65
CA ASN A 29 -28.88 -4.32 39.28
C ASN A 29 -28.22 -2.98 39.67
N ARG A 30 -28.94 -1.90 39.28
CA ARG A 30 -29.20 -0.56 39.88
C ARG A 30 -28.10 0.23 40.59
N LEU A 31 -27.89 1.47 40.10
CA LEU A 31 -27.35 2.60 40.86
C LEU A 31 -28.39 3.72 40.99
N ILE A 32 -28.36 4.36 42.16
CA ILE A 32 -29.27 5.38 42.70
C ILE A 32 -28.65 6.77 42.45
N GLU A 33 -29.47 7.75 42.05
CA GLU A 33 -29.08 9.15 41.83
C GLU A 33 -28.93 9.96 43.14
N GLY A 34 -28.02 10.95 43.14
CA GLY A 34 -27.86 11.97 44.18
C GLY A 34 -27.00 13.16 43.71
N PRO A 35 -27.14 14.37 44.30
CA PRO A 35 -27.48 15.58 43.54
C PRO A 35 -26.34 16.58 43.29
N ALA A 36 -26.60 17.46 42.33
CA ALA A 36 -25.77 18.59 41.89
C ALA A 36 -25.82 19.82 42.83
N SER A 37 -24.77 20.64 42.78
CA SER A 37 -24.81 22.07 43.16
C SER A 37 -23.66 22.86 42.50
N PRO A 38 -23.77 24.20 42.41
CA PRO A 38 -23.46 24.95 41.20
C PRO A 38 -22.28 25.93 41.38
N ASP A 39 -21.88 26.51 40.25
CA ASP A 39 -21.38 27.89 40.04
C ASP A 39 -20.21 27.89 39.06
N GLY A 40 -20.48 28.46 37.89
CA GLY A 40 -19.57 28.48 36.74
C GLY A 40 -18.78 29.78 36.60
N ALA A 41 -17.73 29.71 35.79
CA ALA A 41 -17.25 30.82 34.97
C ALA A 41 -16.42 30.30 33.78
N SER A 42 -17.00 30.46 32.59
CA SER A 42 -16.43 30.68 31.25
C SER A 42 -15.01 30.21 30.88
N SER A 43 -14.95 29.21 29.98
CA SER A 43 -14.07 29.27 28.79
C SER A 43 -14.70 28.43 27.67
N SER A 44 -14.87 29.02 26.49
CA SER A 44 -15.53 28.44 25.32
C SER A 44 -14.72 27.26 24.73
N SER A 45 -15.10 26.03 25.09
CA SER A 45 -14.87 24.82 24.29
C SER A 45 -16.16 24.50 23.52
N ILE A 46 -16.02 24.15 22.24
CA ILE A 46 -17.10 23.59 21.44
C ILE A 46 -17.26 22.14 21.88
N ASP A 47 -18.24 21.88 22.74
CA ASP A 47 -18.66 20.51 23.10
C ASP A 47 -19.71 20.01 22.10
N SER A 48 -19.47 18.82 21.56
CA SER A 48 -20.38 18.08 20.70
C SER A 48 -21.51 17.47 21.52
N VAL A 49 -22.73 17.99 21.35
CA VAL A 49 -23.94 17.44 21.99
C VAL A 49 -24.56 16.38 21.09
N TRP A 50 -24.56 15.12 21.54
CA TRP A 50 -25.29 14.02 20.91
C TRP A 50 -26.75 14.02 21.37
N HIS A 51 -27.71 14.11 20.44
CA HIS A 51 -29.12 13.86 20.75
C HIS A 51 -29.51 12.46 20.25
N ALA A 52 -29.77 11.54 21.19
CA ALA A 52 -30.43 10.28 20.90
C ALA A 52 -31.93 10.42 21.15
N LYS A 53 -32.77 9.99 20.20
CA LYS A 53 -34.22 9.85 20.41
C LYS A 53 -34.56 8.37 20.23
N LEU A 54 -35.11 7.74 21.27
CA LEU A 54 -35.61 6.37 21.22
C LEU A 54 -36.92 6.33 20.42
N GLN A 55 -37.03 5.35 19.52
CA GLN A 55 -38.32 4.80 19.07
C GLN A 55 -38.29 3.28 19.29
N ASP A 56 -39.47 2.73 19.60
CA ASP A 56 -39.69 1.40 20.16
C ASP A 56 -39.47 0.25 19.16
N ASP A 57 -38.25 0.07 18.66
CA ASP A 57 -37.80 -1.13 17.92
C ASP A 57 -36.29 -1.10 17.57
N GLY A 58 -35.43 -0.93 18.57
CA GLY A 58 -34.12 -1.62 18.66
C GLY A 58 -33.05 -1.46 17.55
N LEU A 59 -33.17 -0.56 16.57
CA LEU A 59 -32.16 -0.34 15.53
C LEU A 59 -31.64 1.10 15.54
N VAL A 60 -30.32 1.28 15.75
CA VAL A 60 -29.65 2.59 15.69
C VAL A 60 -29.21 2.87 14.25
N LYS A 61 -29.82 3.87 13.61
CA LYS A 61 -29.37 4.44 12.33
C LYS A 61 -28.58 5.72 12.61
N LEU A 62 -27.32 5.79 12.17
CA LEU A 62 -26.51 7.01 12.18
C LEU A 62 -26.72 7.73 10.83
N ASP A 63 -27.55 8.77 10.79
CA ASP A 63 -27.70 9.64 9.61
C ASP A 63 -26.91 10.95 9.82
N PHE A 64 -26.08 11.29 8.83
CA PHE A 64 -25.35 12.56 8.77
C PHE A 64 -26.18 13.59 8.00
N HIS A 65 -26.68 14.63 8.68
CA HIS A 65 -27.23 15.81 8.03
C HIS A 65 -26.45 17.04 8.47
N ARG A 66 -25.78 17.68 7.50
CA ARG A 66 -25.11 18.96 7.69
C ARG A 66 -26.16 20.07 7.59
N LEU A 67 -26.52 20.67 8.73
CA LEU A 67 -27.29 21.92 8.76
C LEU A 67 -26.40 23.04 8.20
N ILE A 68 -26.79 23.61 7.05
CA ILE A 68 -26.21 24.84 6.51
C ILE A 68 -26.74 26.00 7.36
N GLN A 69 -25.86 26.67 8.12
CA GLN A 69 -26.15 28.01 8.60
C GLN A 69 -26.08 28.99 7.43
N ARG A 70 -27.24 29.47 6.97
CA ARG A 70 -27.34 30.69 6.17
C ARG A 70 -26.85 31.85 7.00
N ARG A 71 -25.90 32.62 6.47
CA ARG A 71 -25.57 33.95 6.96
C ARG A 71 -26.50 34.91 6.24
N ASP A 72 -27.55 35.33 6.92
CA ASP A 72 -28.36 36.47 6.50
C ASP A 72 -27.53 37.74 6.72
N SER A 73 -27.30 38.49 5.65
CA SER A 73 -26.98 39.91 5.71
C SER A 73 -28.01 40.66 4.89
N SER A 74 -29.01 41.18 5.58
CA SER A 74 -29.98 42.13 5.05
C SER A 74 -29.38 43.53 4.98
N SER A 75 -29.46 44.18 3.82
CA SER A 75 -29.90 45.57 3.75
C SER A 75 -30.50 45.85 2.36
N ALA A 76 -31.71 46.39 2.41
CA ALA A 76 -32.57 47.00 1.39
C ALA A 76 -31.82 47.67 0.20
N ASP A 77 -32.39 47.87 -0.99
CA ASP A 77 -33.75 48.37 -1.22
C ASP A 77 -34.18 48.28 -2.71
N THR A 78 -35.50 48.22 -2.89
CA THR A 78 -36.32 48.63 -4.05
C THR A 78 -36.09 48.10 -5.49
N GLY A 79 -37.19 47.62 -6.09
CA GLY A 79 -37.59 48.12 -7.42
C GLY A 79 -37.94 47.11 -8.51
N THR A 80 -39.15 46.53 -8.42
CA THR A 80 -40.15 46.34 -9.51
C THR A 80 -39.72 45.90 -10.92
N ALA A 81 -40.38 44.80 -11.36
CA ALA A 81 -41.04 44.58 -12.67
C ALA A 81 -40.15 44.63 -13.94
N SER A 82 -40.31 43.84 -15.00
CA SER A 82 -41.33 42.89 -15.46
C SER A 82 -40.77 42.30 -16.77
N ASP A 83 -41.13 41.04 -17.02
CA ASP A 83 -41.47 40.45 -18.32
C ASP A 83 -40.55 40.50 -19.57
N ALA A 84 -40.54 39.31 -20.17
CA ALA A 84 -40.63 39.00 -21.60
C ALA A 84 -39.37 39.03 -22.48
N THR A 85 -38.88 37.82 -22.74
CA THR A 85 -38.98 37.14 -24.05
C THR A 85 -38.82 37.99 -25.32
N SER A 86 -37.68 37.85 -26.01
CA SER A 86 -37.63 37.36 -27.41
C SER A 86 -36.17 37.09 -27.79
N THR A 87 -35.79 35.85 -28.09
CA THR A 87 -35.79 35.19 -29.41
C THR A 87 -34.95 35.89 -30.49
N ALA A 88 -34.07 35.06 -31.06
CA ALA A 88 -33.66 35.02 -32.46
C ALA A 88 -32.37 35.77 -32.86
N THR A 89 -31.32 34.96 -33.09
CA THR A 89 -30.56 34.80 -34.36
C THR A 89 -30.23 36.07 -35.17
N LYS A 90 -29.04 36.27 -35.73
CA LYS A 90 -28.29 35.30 -36.53
C LYS A 90 -26.97 35.94 -36.99
N ASP A 91 -25.93 35.12 -37.03
CA ASP A 91 -24.84 35.00 -38.01
C ASP A 91 -24.01 36.20 -38.51
N THR A 92 -22.73 35.84 -38.68
CA THR A 92 -21.75 36.27 -39.71
C THR A 92 -21.19 37.68 -39.55
N SER A 93 -19.90 37.93 -39.74
CA SER A 93 -18.79 37.15 -40.31
C SER A 93 -17.53 38.00 -40.15
N VAL A 94 -16.40 37.33 -39.90
CA VAL A 94 -15.11 37.50 -40.60
C VAL A 94 -14.65 38.94 -40.87
N VAL A 95 -13.50 39.33 -40.31
CA VAL A 95 -12.26 39.57 -41.08
C VAL A 95 -11.16 40.04 -40.11
N SER A 96 -10.06 39.33 -40.24
CA SER A 96 -8.70 39.62 -39.78
C SER A 96 -8.13 40.92 -40.31
N THR A 97 -7.29 41.59 -39.52
CA THR A 97 -6.08 42.23 -40.05
C THR A 97 -4.98 42.22 -38.99
N THR A 98 -3.86 41.62 -39.39
CA THR A 98 -2.49 41.94 -39.00
C THR A 98 -2.25 43.46 -39.20
N GLU A 99 -1.26 44.13 -38.62
CA GLU A 99 0.17 43.86 -38.61
C GLU A 99 0.87 45.02 -37.84
N ASP A 100 2.18 44.90 -37.73
CA ASP A 100 3.17 45.97 -37.55
C ASP A 100 3.79 46.24 -36.16
N GLU A 101 5.00 45.68 -36.09
CA GLU A 101 6.24 46.12 -35.46
C GLU A 101 6.43 47.64 -35.32
N ALA A 102 7.14 48.04 -34.25
CA ALA A 102 8.43 48.72 -34.40
C ALA A 102 9.17 48.90 -33.06
N SER A 103 10.47 48.61 -33.15
CA SER A 103 11.56 48.76 -32.19
C SER A 103 11.90 50.23 -31.86
N THR A 104 12.48 50.49 -30.68
CA THR A 104 13.64 51.41 -30.51
C THR A 104 14.28 51.33 -29.10
N THR A 105 15.48 50.76 -29.06
CA THR A 105 16.76 51.15 -28.41
C THR A 105 16.87 52.10 -27.17
N ALA A 106 17.59 51.58 -26.16
CA ALA A 106 18.80 52.07 -25.47
C ALA A 106 18.81 53.40 -24.64
N GLU A 107 19.19 53.33 -23.35
CA GLU A 107 20.54 53.69 -22.84
C GLU A 107 20.69 53.68 -21.29
N THR A 108 21.76 52.99 -20.87
CA THR A 108 22.71 53.12 -19.73
C THR A 108 22.62 54.29 -18.73
N LYS A 109 22.71 54.00 -17.41
CA LYS A 109 23.62 54.73 -16.50
C LYS A 109 24.06 53.93 -15.26
N LYS A 110 25.36 54.09 -14.98
CA LYS A 110 26.27 53.49 -13.99
C LYS A 110 26.31 54.28 -12.69
N THR A 111 26.49 53.67 -11.51
CA THR A 111 27.26 54.24 -10.38
C THR A 111 27.79 53.14 -9.44
N THR A 112 29.01 53.35 -8.95
CA THR A 112 29.94 52.46 -8.22
C THR A 112 30.12 52.96 -6.77
N LEU A 113 30.52 52.09 -5.82
CA LEU A 113 31.55 52.24 -4.74
C LEU A 113 31.20 51.31 -3.54
N GLU A 114 31.97 50.24 -3.29
CA GLU A 114 33.11 50.11 -2.33
C GLU A 114 32.69 50.14 -0.84
N THR A 115 33.28 49.47 0.15
CA THR A 115 34.25 48.37 0.38
C THR A 115 34.32 48.28 1.92
N THR A 116 34.38 47.08 2.53
CA THR A 116 35.28 46.82 3.69
C THR A 116 35.30 45.33 4.04
N ALA A 117 36.52 44.80 4.17
CA ALA A 117 36.87 43.47 4.61
C ALA A 117 37.16 43.43 6.13
N SER A 118 37.14 42.23 6.73
CA SER A 118 38.00 41.89 7.87
C SER A 118 38.24 40.39 7.96
N THR A 119 39.53 40.03 7.91
CA THR A 119 40.17 38.73 8.21
C THR A 119 40.60 38.71 9.68
N ILE A 120 40.62 37.56 10.39
CA ILE A 120 41.64 37.17 11.41
C ILE A 120 41.74 35.63 11.48
N GLU A 121 42.97 35.17 11.74
CA GLU A 121 43.62 33.86 11.61
C GLU A 121 43.38 32.78 12.69
N ALA A 122 43.58 31.53 12.23
CA ALA A 122 44.21 30.31 12.78
C ALA A 122 44.65 30.13 14.25
N SER A 123 44.49 28.90 14.76
CA SER A 123 45.53 28.13 15.48
C SER A 123 45.16 26.63 15.63
N THR A 124 46.16 25.78 15.39
CA THR A 124 46.28 24.30 15.45
C THR A 124 46.37 23.70 16.86
N THR A 125 46.04 22.41 17.05
CA THR A 125 46.94 21.30 17.52
C THR A 125 46.22 19.94 17.67
N GLU A 126 46.94 18.85 17.33
CA GLU A 126 46.69 17.40 17.53
C GLU A 126 46.66 17.02 19.05
N GLU A 127 46.38 15.82 19.60
CA GLU A 127 46.65 14.42 19.21
C GLU A 127 45.98 13.42 20.21
N SER A 128 45.67 12.20 19.74
CA SER A 128 45.83 10.84 20.35
C SER A 128 45.11 10.29 21.63
N SER A 129 44.42 9.14 21.39
CA SER A 129 44.52 7.80 22.07
C SER A 129 43.93 7.57 23.49
N VAL A 130 43.57 6.36 24.01
CA VAL A 130 43.25 4.97 23.61
C VAL A 130 42.67 4.25 24.87
N SER A 131 41.65 3.40 24.68
CA SER A 131 41.26 2.11 25.32
C SER A 131 41.56 1.72 26.81
N SER A 132 40.56 1.11 27.49
CA SER A 132 40.50 -0.32 27.97
C SER A 132 39.63 -0.52 29.24
N THR A 133 38.49 -1.25 29.19
CA THR A 133 38.24 -2.66 29.63
C THR A 133 38.83 -3.06 31.01
N THR A 134 38.08 -3.61 31.98
CA THR A 134 37.71 -5.05 32.07
C THR A 134 36.76 -5.34 33.27
N SER A 135 35.91 -6.35 33.07
CA SER A 135 35.00 -7.13 33.94
C SER A 135 35.65 -7.76 35.22
N THR A 136 34.97 -8.32 36.24
CA THR A 136 34.12 -9.54 36.24
C THR A 136 33.61 -9.92 37.66
N SER A 137 32.42 -10.55 37.73
CA SER A 137 31.94 -11.67 38.59
C SER A 137 31.86 -11.57 40.13
N THR A 138 30.68 -11.68 40.77
CA THR A 138 29.86 -12.88 41.14
C THR A 138 30.26 -13.50 42.48
N SER A 139 29.36 -13.53 43.49
CA SER A 139 28.88 -14.77 44.14
C SER A 139 27.90 -14.56 45.31
N THR A 140 27.04 -15.56 45.39
CA THR A 140 25.81 -15.82 46.16
C THR A 140 26.06 -16.16 47.63
N SER A 141 25.09 -15.91 48.53
CA SER A 141 24.71 -16.89 49.56
C SER A 141 23.38 -16.57 50.26
N SER A 142 22.68 -17.66 50.59
CA SER A 142 21.34 -17.88 51.13
C SER A 142 21.25 -17.77 52.67
N ILE A 143 20.02 -17.65 53.24
CA ILE A 143 19.40 -18.61 54.19
C ILE A 143 18.13 -18.06 54.92
N ALA A 144 17.12 -18.94 54.97
CA ALA A 144 16.00 -19.23 55.90
C ALA A 144 15.04 -18.15 56.47
N SER A 145 13.75 -18.49 56.35
CA SER A 145 12.55 -17.89 56.94
C SER A 145 12.13 -18.57 58.26
N SER A 146 11.41 -17.82 59.11
CA SER A 146 10.43 -18.36 60.05
C SER A 146 9.21 -17.42 60.11
N THR A 147 8.01 -17.98 59.96
CA THR A 147 6.72 -17.28 59.82
C THR A 147 5.92 -17.33 61.13
N SER A 148 5.23 -16.24 61.49
CA SER A 148 4.09 -16.25 62.42
C SER A 148 3.05 -15.20 62.01
N THR A 149 1.77 -15.60 61.95
CA THR A 149 0.60 -14.83 61.47
C THR A 149 -0.24 -14.28 62.63
N THR A 150 -0.84 -13.08 62.48
CA THR A 150 -2.31 -12.83 62.39
C THR A 150 -2.69 -11.39 62.77
N SER A 151 -3.41 -10.67 61.91
CA SER A 151 -4.37 -9.61 62.31
C SER A 151 -5.42 -9.37 61.20
N THR A 152 -6.70 -9.39 61.57
CA THR A 152 -7.88 -9.22 60.71
C THR A 152 -8.24 -7.73 60.57
N SER A 153 -8.39 -7.21 59.34
CA SER A 153 -8.92 -5.86 59.08
C SER A 153 -10.31 -5.91 58.43
N THR A 154 -11.14 -4.89 58.71
CA THR A 154 -12.56 -4.79 58.35
C THR A 154 -12.84 -4.03 57.03
N GLU A 155 -11.85 -3.88 56.14
CA GLU A 155 -12.07 -3.22 54.85
C GLU A 155 -12.59 -4.18 53.76
N PRO A 156 -13.46 -3.72 52.82
CA PRO A 156 -13.93 -4.54 51.70
C PRO A 156 -12.75 -5.02 50.83
N GLY A 157 -12.52 -6.33 50.78
CA GLY A 157 -11.41 -6.95 50.02
C GLY A 157 -10.20 -7.39 50.86
N ALA A 158 -10.16 -7.07 52.16
CA ALA A 158 -9.10 -7.52 53.08
C ALA A 158 -9.06 -9.05 53.26
N SER A 159 -10.15 -9.76 52.96
CA SER A 159 -10.24 -11.22 53.05
C SER A 159 -9.53 -11.98 51.92
N CYS A 160 -9.06 -11.28 50.87
CA CYS A 160 -8.48 -11.94 49.70
C CYS A 160 -6.96 -12.04 49.74
N TYR A 161 -6.31 -11.18 50.51
CA TYR A 161 -4.85 -11.10 50.57
C TYR A 161 -4.34 -11.58 51.94
N SER A 162 -3.31 -12.41 51.92
CA SER A 162 -2.55 -12.77 53.10
C SER A 162 -1.39 -11.79 53.26
N THR A 163 -1.24 -11.23 54.46
CA THR A 163 -0.17 -10.30 54.78
C THR A 163 1.00 -11.05 55.40
N THR A 164 2.17 -11.01 54.75
CA THR A 164 3.40 -11.60 55.27
C THR A 164 4.34 -10.48 55.71
N VAL A 165 4.83 -10.57 56.95
CA VAL A 165 5.87 -9.68 57.47
C VAL A 165 7.21 -10.39 57.38
N LYS A 166 8.16 -9.83 56.65
CA LYS A 166 9.53 -10.35 56.53
C LYS A 166 10.51 -9.34 57.11
N SER A 167 11.25 -9.73 58.14
CA SER A 167 12.35 -8.93 58.67
C SER A 167 13.52 -8.94 57.68
N SER A 168 13.88 -7.76 57.17
CA SER A 168 15.00 -7.54 56.27
C SER A 168 15.93 -6.50 56.88
N THR A 169 17.24 -6.65 56.70
CA THR A 169 18.21 -5.66 57.21
C THR A 169 18.48 -4.63 56.11
N ILE A 170 18.27 -3.36 56.41
CA ILE A 170 18.53 -2.23 55.51
C ILE A 170 19.81 -1.56 55.98
N CYS A 171 20.75 -1.32 55.06
CA CYS A 171 22.02 -0.68 55.33
C CYS A 171 22.14 0.63 54.56
N GLU A 172 22.52 1.70 55.24
CA GLU A 172 22.86 2.97 54.59
C GLU A 172 24.32 2.97 54.15
N THR A 173 24.56 3.34 52.88
CA THR A 173 25.90 3.48 52.29
C THR A 173 26.10 4.91 51.81
N THR A 174 27.24 5.51 52.17
CA THR A 174 27.68 6.80 51.61
C THR A 174 29.07 6.59 51.01
N GLY A 175 29.14 6.56 49.67
CA GLY A 175 30.37 6.16 48.95
C GLY A 175 30.69 4.66 49.06
N MET A 176 31.97 4.30 49.18
CA MET A 176 32.44 2.90 49.25
C MET A 176 32.42 2.28 50.67
N THR A 177 31.85 2.96 51.67
CA THR A 177 31.79 2.46 53.06
C THR A 177 30.35 2.44 53.59
N THR A 178 29.92 1.26 54.07
CA THR A 178 28.63 1.05 54.74
C THR A 178 28.71 1.59 56.17
N LEU A 179 27.82 2.52 56.53
CA LEU A 179 27.88 3.22 57.83
C LEU A 179 27.16 2.46 58.94
N THR A 180 25.92 2.05 58.72
CA THR A 180 25.11 1.32 59.71
C THR A 180 23.97 0.54 59.07
N CYS A 181 23.67 -0.64 59.62
CA CYS A 181 22.55 -1.49 59.20
C CYS A 181 21.54 -1.64 60.33
N TYR A 182 20.25 -1.52 60.03
CA TYR A 182 19.17 -1.78 60.99
C TYR A 182 18.14 -2.76 60.42
N ALA A 183 17.54 -3.55 61.30
CA ALA A 183 16.48 -4.48 60.92
C ALA A 183 15.17 -3.71 60.71
N ALA A 184 14.56 -3.89 59.54
CA ALA A 184 13.26 -3.36 59.17
C ALA A 184 12.30 -4.49 58.81
N ASN A 185 11.09 -4.45 59.33
CA ASN A 185 10.05 -5.41 58.99
C ASN A 185 9.30 -4.91 57.75
N ILE A 186 9.44 -5.62 56.63
CA ILE A 186 8.74 -5.32 55.38
C ILE A 186 7.46 -6.14 55.35
N THR A 187 6.33 -5.47 55.22
CA THR A 187 5.00 -6.08 55.13
C THR A 187 4.59 -6.17 53.66
N SER A 188 4.32 -7.36 53.15
CA SER A 188 3.83 -7.57 51.77
C SER A 188 2.51 -8.33 51.77
N SER A 189 1.53 -7.86 51.01
CA SER A 189 0.24 -8.55 50.81
C SER A 189 0.23 -9.34 49.51
N THR A 190 -0.02 -10.66 49.58
CA THR A 190 -0.10 -11.56 48.41
C THR A 190 -1.46 -12.25 48.38
N CYS A 191 -2.01 -12.52 47.19
CA CYS A 191 -3.32 -13.18 47.06
C CYS A 191 -3.30 -14.53 47.79
N SER A 192 -4.39 -14.86 48.48
CA SER A 192 -4.47 -16.07 49.30
C SER A 192 -4.38 -17.33 48.44
N PRO A 193 -3.77 -18.43 48.93
CA PRO A 193 -3.61 -19.66 48.16
C PRO A 193 -4.96 -20.19 47.64
N GLY A 194 -5.02 -20.54 46.35
CA GLY A 194 -6.23 -21.08 45.70
C GLY A 194 -7.18 -20.02 45.12
N LEU A 195 -6.85 -18.72 45.24
CA LEU A 195 -7.62 -17.63 44.68
C LEU A 195 -6.86 -16.90 43.56
N ILE A 196 -7.60 -16.36 42.59
CA ILE A 196 -7.14 -15.35 41.63
C ILE A 196 -7.72 -14.01 42.06
N CYS A 197 -6.86 -13.07 42.45
CA CYS A 197 -7.25 -11.73 42.87
C CYS A 197 -6.96 -10.71 41.76
N THR A 198 -7.96 -9.95 41.32
CA THR A 198 -7.80 -8.84 40.37
C THR A 198 -8.42 -7.56 40.94
N THR A 199 -7.67 -6.46 40.86
CA THR A 199 -8.13 -5.12 41.23
C THR A 199 -8.48 -4.34 39.97
N GLN A 200 -9.73 -3.90 39.85
CA GLN A 200 -10.19 -3.15 38.68
C GLN A 200 -9.85 -1.66 38.87
N SER A 201 -9.07 -1.09 37.94
CA SER A 201 -8.49 0.26 38.06
C SER A 201 -9.52 1.41 38.09
N SER A 202 -10.79 1.14 37.78
CA SER A 202 -11.84 2.17 37.67
C SER A 202 -12.64 2.40 38.96
N ASN A 203 -12.61 1.47 39.93
CA ASN A 203 -13.41 1.58 41.17
C ASN A 203 -12.74 1.01 42.43
N GLY A 204 -11.52 0.47 42.35
CA GLY A 204 -10.78 -0.03 43.51
C GLY A 204 -11.35 -1.30 44.15
N VAL A 205 -12.37 -1.92 43.54
CA VAL A 205 -12.97 -3.15 44.06
C VAL A 205 -12.05 -4.33 43.74
N THR A 206 -11.71 -5.11 44.77
CA THR A 206 -10.95 -6.34 44.63
C THR A 206 -11.92 -7.50 44.36
N ILE A 207 -11.74 -8.20 43.23
CA ILE A 207 -12.50 -9.41 42.87
C ILE A 207 -11.61 -10.63 43.12
N CYS A 208 -12.14 -11.64 43.81
CA CYS A 208 -11.41 -12.83 44.21
C CYS A 208 -12.16 -14.05 43.71
N MET A 209 -11.55 -14.81 42.80
CA MET A 209 -12.15 -15.96 42.14
C MET A 209 -11.47 -17.24 42.60
N GLU A 210 -12.24 -18.29 42.88
CA GLU A 210 -11.71 -19.58 43.30
C GLU A 210 -11.18 -20.37 42.09
N LEU A 211 -9.94 -20.85 42.18
CA LEU A 211 -9.28 -21.59 41.12
C LEU A 211 -9.78 -23.03 41.09
N GLN A 212 -10.65 -23.37 40.14
CA GLN A 212 -11.03 -24.76 39.89
C GLN A 212 -10.10 -25.41 38.86
N ASN A 213 -9.23 -26.32 39.31
CA ASN A 213 -8.25 -27.04 38.49
C ASN A 213 -8.78 -28.37 37.91
N GLU A 214 -10.07 -28.66 38.04
CA GLU A 214 -10.64 -29.90 37.49
C GLU A 214 -11.22 -29.68 36.10
N VAL A 215 -10.72 -30.44 35.12
CA VAL A 215 -11.25 -30.46 33.76
C VAL A 215 -12.61 -31.16 33.79
N GLY A 216 -13.68 -30.39 33.87
CA GLY A 216 -15.04 -30.93 33.81
C GLY A 216 -15.30 -31.66 32.49
N THR A 217 -16.34 -32.51 32.47
CA THR A 217 -16.74 -33.33 31.31
C THR A 217 -16.84 -32.54 30.01
N ALA A 218 -17.25 -31.27 30.06
CA ALA A 218 -17.29 -30.37 28.91
C ALA A 218 -15.90 -30.07 28.31
N GLY A 219 -14.86 -29.90 29.15
CA GLY A 219 -13.48 -29.67 28.69
C GLY A 219 -12.89 -30.89 27.98
N ILE A 220 -13.23 -32.09 28.45
CA ILE A 220 -12.82 -33.36 27.81
C ILE A 220 -13.48 -33.49 26.42
N ILE A 221 -14.78 -33.16 26.31
CA ILE A 221 -15.50 -33.19 25.03
C ILE A 221 -14.86 -32.22 24.04
N ILE A 222 -14.57 -30.98 24.45
CA ILE A 222 -13.95 -29.97 23.59
C ILE A 222 -12.57 -30.44 23.10
N ALA A 223 -11.72 -30.95 24.00
CA ALA A 223 -10.39 -31.45 23.63
C ALA A 223 -10.45 -32.61 22.61
N SER A 224 -11.44 -33.49 22.75
CA SER A 224 -11.65 -34.61 21.81
C SER A 224 -12.05 -34.14 20.40
N VAL A 225 -12.92 -33.12 20.30
CA VAL A 225 -13.35 -32.54 19.03
C VAL A 225 -12.19 -31.84 18.31
N PHE A 226 -11.40 -31.03 19.04
CA PHE A 226 -10.23 -30.38 18.46
C PHE A 226 -9.18 -31.37 17.99
N SER A 227 -8.96 -32.46 18.75
CA SER A 227 -8.03 -33.52 18.34
C SER A 227 -8.49 -34.22 17.04
N ALA A 228 -9.79 -34.49 16.91
CA ALA A 228 -10.35 -35.07 15.69
C ALA A 228 -10.23 -34.14 14.48
N LEU A 229 -10.48 -32.84 14.65
CA LEU A 229 -10.34 -31.83 13.59
C LEU A 229 -8.89 -31.71 13.11
N ILE A 230 -7.92 -31.71 14.03
CA ILE A 230 -6.49 -31.68 13.69
C ILE A 230 -6.12 -32.93 12.87
N LEU A 231 -6.61 -34.11 13.27
CA LEU A 231 -6.32 -35.36 12.55
C LEU A 231 -6.92 -35.34 11.14
N ILE A 232 -8.14 -34.84 10.97
CA ILE A 232 -8.79 -34.69 9.66
C ILE A 232 -7.98 -33.73 8.79
N CYS A 233 -7.54 -32.59 9.34
CA CYS A 233 -6.75 -31.60 8.62
C CYS A 233 -5.37 -32.14 8.18
N ALA A 234 -4.71 -32.92 9.04
CA ALA A 234 -3.46 -33.59 8.68
C ALA A 234 -3.65 -34.62 7.54
N CYS A 235 -4.72 -35.42 7.61
CA CYS A 235 -5.05 -36.41 6.58
C CYS A 235 -5.39 -35.74 5.23
N THR A 236 -6.10 -34.61 5.23
CA THR A 236 -6.40 -33.88 3.99
C THR A 236 -5.14 -33.27 3.38
N LEU A 237 -4.25 -32.67 4.17
CA LEU A 237 -2.97 -32.14 3.70
C LEU A 237 -2.10 -33.23 3.09
N ILE A 238 -1.97 -34.39 3.74
CA ILE A 238 -1.22 -35.54 3.20
C ILE A 238 -1.82 -35.98 1.86
N THR A 239 -3.15 -36.09 1.77
CA THR A 239 -3.83 -36.46 0.53
C THR A 239 -3.59 -35.45 -0.59
N MET A 240 -3.59 -34.14 -0.28
CA MET A 240 -3.27 -33.09 -1.24
C MET A 240 -1.82 -33.17 -1.72
N CYS A 241 -0.85 -33.38 -0.83
CA CYS A 241 0.57 -33.56 -1.21
C CYS A 241 0.77 -34.78 -2.11
N TYR A 242 0.09 -35.91 -1.83
CA TYR A 242 0.15 -37.09 -2.71
C TYR A 242 -0.46 -36.83 -4.08
N ARG A 243 -1.60 -36.12 -4.14
CA ARG A 243 -2.24 -35.73 -5.41
C ARG A 243 -1.37 -34.77 -6.21
N ASP A 244 -0.71 -33.83 -5.56
CA ASP A 244 0.18 -32.87 -6.22
C ASP A 244 1.42 -33.55 -6.80
N LYS A 245 2.07 -34.42 -6.02
CA LYS A 245 3.19 -35.25 -6.49
C LYS A 245 2.81 -36.14 -7.67
N SER A 246 1.58 -36.66 -7.69
CA SER A 246 1.06 -37.42 -8.84
C SER A 246 0.86 -36.54 -10.09
N LYS A 247 0.41 -35.29 -9.93
CA LYS A 247 0.27 -34.34 -11.04
C LYS A 247 1.63 -33.95 -11.61
N GLN A 248 2.61 -33.68 -10.74
CA GLN A 248 3.98 -33.34 -11.14
C GLN A 248 4.62 -34.48 -11.96
N ARG A 249 4.47 -35.74 -11.53
CA ARG A 249 4.94 -36.90 -12.30
C ARG A 249 4.30 -36.98 -13.69
N ARG A 250 2.98 -36.75 -13.78
CA ARG A 250 2.27 -36.78 -15.07
C ARG A 250 2.70 -35.65 -15.99
N GLN A 251 3.02 -34.46 -15.46
CA GLN A 251 3.56 -33.34 -16.24
C GLN A 251 4.99 -33.60 -16.70
N GLU A 252 5.84 -34.21 -15.87
CA GLU A 252 7.19 -34.63 -16.26
C GLU A 252 7.17 -35.70 -17.36
N GLU A 253 6.28 -36.68 -17.26
CA GLU A 253 6.09 -37.70 -18.31
C GLU A 253 5.62 -37.07 -19.63
N LEU A 254 4.69 -36.12 -19.58
CA LEU A 254 4.26 -35.38 -20.76
C LEU A 254 5.41 -34.56 -21.37
N ARG A 255 6.22 -33.91 -20.52
CA ARG A 255 7.38 -33.11 -20.94
C ARG A 255 8.48 -33.97 -21.57
N ARG A 256 8.71 -35.18 -21.03
CA ARG A 256 9.62 -36.16 -21.65
C ARG A 256 9.10 -36.67 -22.99
N ALA A 257 7.79 -36.94 -23.11
CA ALA A 257 7.17 -37.36 -24.37
C ALA A 257 7.21 -36.26 -25.45
N LEU A 258 7.02 -35.00 -25.07
CA LEU A 258 7.18 -33.84 -25.96
C LEU A 258 8.65 -33.67 -26.42
N ASN A 259 9.61 -33.93 -25.53
CA ASN A 259 11.04 -33.82 -25.83
C ASN A 259 11.62 -35.04 -26.59
N SER A 260 10.89 -36.15 -26.72
CA SER A 260 11.34 -37.33 -27.47
C SER A 260 10.93 -37.36 -28.94
N PHE A 261 10.24 -36.32 -29.45
CA PHE A 261 9.95 -36.20 -30.88
C PHE A 261 11.15 -35.60 -31.64
N PRO A 262 11.74 -36.32 -32.61
CA PRO A 262 12.80 -35.76 -33.44
C PRO A 262 12.26 -34.62 -34.30
N SER A 263 12.99 -33.51 -34.32
CA SER A 263 12.77 -32.34 -35.15
C SER A 263 13.01 -32.63 -36.63
N VAL A 264 12.10 -33.34 -37.30
CA VAL A 264 12.05 -33.42 -38.76
C VAL A 264 10.58 -33.50 -39.19
N LEU A 265 9.97 -32.34 -39.46
CA LEU A 265 8.90 -32.11 -40.45
C LEU A 265 8.32 -30.69 -40.31
N MET A 266 9.15 -29.67 -40.56
CA MET A 266 8.64 -28.38 -41.07
C MET A 266 8.69 -28.42 -42.59
N THR A 267 7.64 -28.95 -43.21
CA THR A 267 7.13 -28.52 -44.53
C THR A 267 5.90 -29.35 -44.88
N LYS A 268 4.71 -28.79 -44.62
CA LYS A 268 3.56 -28.78 -45.55
C LYS A 268 2.35 -28.17 -44.84
N ARG A 269 1.87 -27.04 -45.39
CA ARG A 269 0.52 -26.49 -45.15
C ARG A 269 -0.50 -27.60 -45.40
N ILE A 270 -1.23 -28.04 -44.36
CA ILE A 270 -2.47 -28.79 -44.53
C ILE A 270 -3.52 -28.25 -43.55
N SER A 271 -4.67 -27.91 -44.12
CA SER A 271 -5.87 -27.34 -43.52
C SER A 271 -6.47 -28.25 -42.43
N ILE A 272 -6.69 -27.72 -41.23
CA ILE A 272 -7.40 -28.41 -40.14
C ILE A 272 -8.88 -28.01 -40.20
N LYS A 273 -9.60 -28.64 -41.15
CA LYS A 273 -10.97 -29.10 -40.93
C LYS A 273 -10.88 -30.62 -41.02
N THR A 274 -11.49 -31.33 -40.08
CA THR A 274 -11.58 -32.81 -40.00
C THR A 274 -10.51 -33.51 -39.15
N MET A 275 -10.57 -33.38 -37.81
CA MET A 275 -10.07 -34.44 -36.92
C MET A 275 -10.59 -34.31 -35.48
N PHE A 276 -11.91 -34.40 -35.26
CA PHE A 276 -12.49 -34.77 -33.97
C PHE A 276 -13.81 -35.52 -34.18
N GLY A 277 -13.69 -36.69 -34.80
CA GLY A 277 -14.65 -37.78 -34.72
C GLY A 277 -13.80 -39.04 -34.53
N PHE A 278 -14.25 -39.95 -33.66
CA PHE A 278 -13.54 -41.12 -33.13
C PHE A 278 -12.77 -40.90 -31.82
N LEU A 279 -13.48 -41.03 -30.70
CA LEU A 279 -13.25 -42.11 -29.72
C LEU A 279 -14.32 -42.02 -28.62
N ALA A 280 -15.49 -42.61 -28.92
CA ALA A 280 -16.50 -42.96 -27.93
C ALA A 280 -16.85 -44.44 -28.16
N ALA A 281 -16.37 -45.32 -27.28
CA ALA A 281 -16.96 -46.62 -26.93
C ALA A 281 -16.00 -47.37 -26.00
N PHE A 282 -16.37 -47.60 -24.74
CA PHE A 282 -16.75 -48.92 -24.21
C PHE A 282 -17.17 -48.80 -22.72
N PRO A 283 -18.09 -49.65 -22.21
CA PRO A 283 -19.02 -49.32 -21.11
C PRO A 283 -18.82 -50.17 -19.82
N LEU A 284 -19.79 -50.07 -18.89
CA LEU A 284 -20.09 -50.88 -17.67
C LEU A 284 -19.63 -50.23 -16.36
N LYS A 285 -20.39 -50.16 -15.25
CA LYS A 285 -21.64 -50.81 -14.81
C LYS A 285 -22.21 -50.01 -13.62
N ARG A 286 -23.50 -49.65 -13.62
CA ARG A 286 -24.22 -49.18 -12.41
C ARG A 286 -24.78 -50.40 -11.65
N ARG A 287 -24.67 -50.39 -10.32
CA ARG A 287 -25.58 -51.08 -9.40
C ARG A 287 -26.13 -50.01 -8.45
N GLY A 288 -27.45 -49.87 -8.42
CA GLY A 288 -28.15 -49.04 -7.46
C GLY A 288 -28.43 -49.81 -6.17
N LEU A 289 -28.65 -49.04 -5.10
CA LEU A 289 -29.50 -49.38 -3.96
C LEU A 289 -30.05 -48.05 -3.43
N ASP A 290 -31.38 -47.98 -3.38
CA ASP A 290 -32.19 -46.88 -2.88
C ASP A 290 -32.21 -46.84 -1.34
N MET A 291 -32.31 -45.65 -0.72
CA MET A 291 -33.27 -45.40 0.36
C MET A 291 -33.38 -43.90 0.74
N GLU A 292 -34.59 -43.55 1.19
CA GLU A 292 -35.24 -42.26 1.34
C GLU A 292 -34.76 -41.26 2.41
N SER A 293 -34.91 -39.98 2.05
CA SER A 293 -35.48 -38.80 2.74
C SER A 293 -35.20 -38.48 4.23
N THR A 294 -34.61 -37.30 4.50
CA THR A 294 -35.21 -36.09 5.14
C THR A 294 -34.13 -35.01 5.41
N PRO A 295 -34.49 -33.71 5.57
CA PRO A 295 -33.67 -32.60 5.10
C PRO A 295 -32.73 -32.05 6.17
N THR A 296 -31.50 -31.72 5.79
CA THR A 296 -30.60 -30.92 6.61
C THR A 296 -30.01 -29.82 5.76
N THR A 297 -30.28 -28.58 6.19
CA THR A 297 -29.84 -27.31 5.62
C THR A 297 -28.34 -27.33 5.31
N THR A 298 -27.98 -27.58 4.05
CA THR A 298 -26.61 -27.45 3.55
C THR A 298 -26.33 -25.99 3.26
N TYR A 299 -25.57 -25.35 4.14
CA TYR A 299 -24.88 -24.11 3.81
C TYR A 299 -23.97 -24.35 2.61
N ASN A 300 -24.08 -23.42 1.66
CA ASN A 300 -23.65 -23.56 0.28
C ASN A 300 -22.12 -23.46 0.12
N LEU A 301 -21.39 -24.54 0.41
CA LEU A 301 -19.95 -24.68 0.13
C LEU A 301 -19.62 -24.81 -1.38
N TYR A 302 -20.64 -24.72 -2.24
CA TYR A 302 -20.48 -24.66 -3.70
C TYR A 302 -20.16 -23.26 -4.25
N SER A 303 -20.23 -22.19 -3.43
CA SER A 303 -19.92 -20.83 -3.89
C SER A 303 -18.41 -20.53 -3.94
N PHE A 304 -17.58 -21.24 -3.18
CA PHE A 304 -16.13 -20.97 -3.13
C PHE A 304 -15.34 -21.61 -4.28
N ASN A 305 -15.84 -22.71 -4.85
CA ASN A 305 -15.20 -23.42 -5.98
C ASN A 305 -15.73 -23.00 -7.35
N PHE A 306 -16.75 -22.14 -7.42
CA PHE A 306 -17.22 -21.58 -8.69
C PHE A 306 -16.34 -20.41 -9.15
N TYR A 307 -15.69 -19.70 -8.22
CA TYR A 307 -14.76 -18.59 -8.54
C TYR A 307 -13.37 -19.04 -8.98
N HIS A 308 -12.89 -20.21 -8.56
CA HIS A 308 -11.58 -20.73 -8.98
C HIS A 308 -11.59 -21.38 -10.39
N LYS A 309 -12.76 -21.40 -11.03
CA LYS A 309 -12.99 -22.03 -12.34
C LYS A 309 -13.74 -21.14 -13.33
N LEU A 310 -13.78 -19.83 -13.08
CA LEU A 310 -13.68 -18.88 -14.19
C LEU A 310 -12.28 -19.11 -14.76
N THR A 311 -12.23 -19.82 -15.89
CA THR A 311 -11.18 -19.62 -16.89
C THR A 311 -10.80 -18.15 -16.84
N MET A 312 -9.54 -17.80 -16.50
CA MET A 312 -9.08 -16.43 -16.66
C MET A 312 -9.53 -16.01 -18.05
N SER A 313 -10.55 -15.15 -18.10
CA SER A 313 -11.00 -14.61 -19.37
C SER A 313 -9.77 -13.87 -19.87
N SER A 314 -9.12 -14.41 -20.89
CA SER A 314 -7.97 -13.76 -21.49
C SER A 314 -8.37 -12.31 -21.75
N LYS A 315 -7.63 -11.35 -21.18
CA LYS A 315 -7.91 -9.92 -21.38
C LYS A 315 -8.21 -9.72 -22.86
N PRO A 316 -9.35 -9.08 -23.21
CA PRO A 316 -9.79 -9.06 -24.60
C PRO A 316 -8.79 -8.25 -25.44
N SER A 317 -8.79 -8.43 -26.76
CA SER A 317 -7.86 -7.70 -27.64
C SER A 317 -8.17 -6.20 -27.64
N PHE A 318 -7.20 -5.39 -28.03
CA PHE A 318 -7.37 -3.93 -28.12
C PHE A 318 -8.56 -3.54 -29.01
N ASP A 319 -8.76 -4.26 -30.13
CA ASP A 319 -9.84 -4.01 -31.09
C ASP A 319 -11.25 -4.28 -30.54
N SER A 320 -11.36 -4.95 -29.39
CA SER A 320 -12.65 -5.18 -28.73
C SER A 320 -13.14 -3.96 -27.94
N LEU A 321 -12.23 -3.04 -27.61
CA LEU A 321 -12.51 -1.84 -26.84
C LEU A 321 -13.34 -0.85 -27.69
N PRO A 322 -14.23 -0.05 -27.07
CA PRO A 322 -14.56 -0.03 -25.65
C PRO A 322 -15.38 -1.26 -25.21
N LEU A 323 -15.23 -1.72 -23.96
CA LEU A 323 -16.07 -2.79 -23.42
C LEU A 323 -17.48 -2.29 -23.11
N LYS A 324 -17.58 -1.12 -22.48
CA LYS A 324 -18.85 -0.44 -22.24
C LYS A 324 -19.16 0.49 -23.41
N LYS A 325 -20.09 0.08 -24.28
CA LYS A 325 -20.36 0.72 -25.59
C LYS A 325 -21.02 2.10 -25.48
N ASP A 326 -21.66 2.40 -24.36
CA ASP A 326 -22.21 3.71 -23.99
C ASP A 326 -21.16 4.64 -23.33
N GLY A 327 -19.93 4.16 -23.12
CA GLY A 327 -18.83 4.94 -22.55
C GLY A 327 -17.88 5.56 -23.58
N PRO A 328 -16.84 6.29 -23.12
CA PRO A 328 -15.82 6.90 -23.97
C PRO A 328 -15.03 5.88 -24.81
N PRO A 329 -14.40 6.31 -25.92
CA PRO A 329 -13.57 5.44 -26.74
C PRO A 329 -12.51 4.71 -25.93
N GLY A 330 -12.34 3.41 -26.21
CA GLY A 330 -11.24 2.65 -25.63
C GLY A 330 -11.40 2.16 -24.19
N ASN A 331 -12.50 2.48 -23.51
CA ASN A 331 -12.67 2.11 -22.11
C ASN A 331 -12.65 0.58 -21.91
N ALA A 332 -12.05 0.14 -20.80
CA ALA A 332 -12.05 -1.25 -20.35
C ALA A 332 -13.00 -1.45 -19.15
N TRP A 333 -14.02 -0.61 -19.04
CA TRP A 333 -14.89 -0.58 -17.86
C TRP A 333 -15.66 -1.87 -17.69
N GLY A 334 -15.72 -2.37 -16.45
CA GLY A 334 -16.32 -3.66 -16.12
C GLY A 334 -15.44 -4.89 -16.40
N LEU A 335 -14.22 -4.73 -16.95
CA LEU A 335 -13.31 -5.86 -17.22
C LEU A 335 -13.07 -6.76 -16.00
N PHE A 336 -12.89 -6.14 -14.82
CA PHE A 336 -12.68 -6.83 -13.55
C PHE A 336 -13.89 -6.72 -12.60
N GLY A 337 -15.06 -6.40 -13.15
CA GLY A 337 -16.30 -6.15 -12.41
C GLY A 337 -16.66 -4.67 -12.28
N ASP A 338 -17.94 -4.37 -12.09
CA ASP A 338 -18.48 -3.00 -12.10
C ASP A 338 -18.06 -2.14 -10.89
N ASN A 339 -17.61 -2.79 -9.82
CA ASN A 339 -17.13 -2.14 -8.59
C ASN A 339 -15.60 -2.19 -8.49
N ASP A 340 -14.89 -2.46 -9.59
CA ASP A 340 -13.44 -2.45 -9.60
C ASP A 340 -12.88 -1.04 -9.39
N GLU A 341 -11.87 -0.94 -8.51
CA GLU A 341 -11.12 0.29 -8.19
C GLU A 341 -9.61 0.10 -8.39
N CYS A 342 -9.19 -1.05 -8.91
CA CYS A 342 -7.79 -1.43 -9.09
C CYS A 342 -7.36 -1.57 -10.56
N GLY A 343 -8.31 -1.68 -11.49
CA GLY A 343 -8.04 -1.69 -12.92
C GLY A 343 -7.01 -2.75 -13.31
N MET A 344 -5.98 -2.34 -14.04
CA MET A 344 -4.92 -3.23 -14.53
C MET A 344 -4.04 -3.80 -13.42
N LEU A 345 -4.07 -3.28 -12.19
CA LEU A 345 -3.42 -3.93 -11.04
C LEU A 345 -4.06 -5.29 -10.70
N ASN A 346 -5.26 -5.59 -11.20
CA ASN A 346 -5.84 -6.94 -11.11
C ASN A 346 -5.04 -7.99 -11.90
N LEU A 347 -4.15 -7.59 -12.82
CA LEU A 347 -3.22 -8.51 -13.48
C LEU A 347 -2.12 -9.02 -12.54
N LEU A 348 -1.88 -8.35 -11.41
CA LEU A 348 -0.95 -8.78 -10.37
C LEU A 348 -1.62 -9.84 -9.47
N THR A 349 -1.83 -11.04 -10.01
CA THR A 349 -2.41 -12.14 -9.24
C THR A 349 -1.42 -12.68 -8.20
N PRO A 350 -1.88 -13.38 -7.14
CA PRO A 350 -0.99 -14.01 -6.17
C PRO A 350 0.09 -14.90 -6.81
N GLU A 351 -0.24 -15.63 -7.88
CA GLU A 351 0.71 -16.48 -8.61
C GLU A 351 1.76 -15.67 -9.36
N ILE A 352 1.37 -14.56 -9.99
CA ILE A 352 2.29 -13.66 -10.71
C ILE A 352 3.25 -12.97 -9.72
N ILE A 353 2.73 -12.49 -8.59
CA ILE A 353 3.53 -11.86 -7.52
C ILE A 353 4.50 -12.88 -6.91
N ALA A 354 4.03 -14.09 -6.58
CA ALA A 354 4.88 -15.14 -6.05
C ALA A 354 5.99 -15.55 -7.03
N LYS A 355 5.68 -15.58 -8.34
CA LYS A 355 6.68 -15.83 -9.39
C LYS A 355 7.71 -14.69 -9.47
N ALA A 356 7.29 -13.44 -9.33
CA ALA A 356 8.19 -12.29 -9.35
C ALA A 356 9.25 -12.35 -8.24
N ALA A 357 8.98 -13.00 -7.11
CA ALA A 357 9.98 -13.20 -6.05
C ALA A 357 11.26 -13.91 -6.52
N SER A 358 11.19 -14.69 -7.62
CA SER A 358 12.38 -15.32 -8.24
C SER A 358 13.34 -14.33 -8.92
N GLU A 359 12.93 -13.07 -9.07
CA GLU A 359 13.81 -11.98 -9.49
C GLU A 359 14.76 -11.53 -8.37
N ILE A 360 14.48 -11.87 -7.10
CA ILE A 360 15.34 -11.60 -5.95
C ILE A 360 16.40 -12.70 -5.86
N ARG A 361 17.59 -12.43 -6.38
CA ARG A 361 18.70 -13.40 -6.45
C ARG A 361 19.89 -12.98 -5.58
N ASP A 362 20.20 -11.70 -5.52
CA ASP A 362 21.36 -11.19 -4.77
C ASP A 362 21.00 -10.25 -3.61
N GLY A 363 19.74 -9.80 -3.54
CA GLY A 363 19.22 -8.98 -2.44
C GLY A 363 19.64 -7.51 -2.51
N VAL A 364 20.22 -7.05 -3.62
CA VAL A 364 20.51 -5.63 -3.81
C VAL A 364 19.21 -4.87 -4.01
N ARG A 365 19.09 -3.76 -3.29
CA ARG A 365 17.89 -2.92 -3.24
C ARG A 365 18.20 -1.53 -3.76
N VAL A 366 17.33 -1.01 -4.61
CA VAL A 366 17.44 0.31 -5.21
C VAL A 366 16.15 1.07 -4.95
N SER A 367 16.24 2.18 -4.23
CA SER A 367 15.14 3.15 -4.15
C SER A 367 14.89 3.73 -5.52
N THR A 368 13.62 3.84 -5.92
CA THR A 368 13.23 4.47 -7.18
C THR A 368 12.61 5.85 -6.97
N ASP A 369 12.66 6.35 -5.73
CA ASP A 369 12.08 7.63 -5.34
C ASP A 369 13.11 8.75 -5.50
N TRP A 370 12.73 9.78 -6.23
CA TRP A 370 13.43 11.04 -6.36
C TRP A 370 13.12 11.90 -5.13
N PRO A 371 14.12 12.53 -4.49
CA PRO A 371 13.89 13.25 -3.24
C PRO A 371 12.85 14.36 -3.39
N LEU A 372 11.91 14.45 -2.44
CA LEU A 372 10.75 15.36 -2.51
C LEU A 372 11.12 16.85 -2.66
N ASN A 373 12.34 17.23 -2.31
CA ASN A 373 12.85 18.60 -2.41
C ASN A 373 13.67 18.87 -3.67
N ARG A 374 13.83 17.90 -4.60
CA ARG A 374 14.66 18.11 -5.80
C ARG A 374 14.09 19.15 -6.74
N MET A 375 12.78 19.12 -6.97
CA MET A 375 12.10 20.16 -7.73
C MET A 375 11.72 21.30 -6.79
N SER A 376 12.68 22.20 -6.50
CA SER A 376 12.48 23.34 -5.60
C SER A 376 11.34 24.27 -6.04
N ARG A 377 11.15 24.38 -7.36
CA ARG A 377 9.99 25.02 -7.99
C ARG A 377 9.29 24.04 -8.93
N PRO A 378 8.24 23.36 -8.46
CA PRO A 378 7.49 22.41 -9.29
C PRO A 378 6.86 23.05 -10.53
N CYS A 379 6.87 22.30 -11.63
CA CYS A 379 6.14 22.65 -12.85
C CYS A 379 4.61 22.69 -12.62
N PHE A 380 3.86 23.19 -13.61
CA PHE A 380 2.39 23.24 -13.61
C PHE A 380 1.77 24.06 -12.46
N GLY A 381 2.51 25.00 -11.88
CA GLY A 381 2.03 25.84 -10.78
C GLY A 381 1.78 25.07 -9.47
N ARG A 382 2.39 23.89 -9.31
CA ARG A 382 2.27 23.08 -8.09
C ARG A 382 3.03 23.73 -6.93
N ALA A 383 2.52 23.56 -5.71
CA ALA A 383 3.14 24.11 -4.52
C ALA A 383 4.50 23.43 -4.24
N PRO A 384 5.55 24.18 -3.88
CA PRO A 384 6.85 23.61 -3.55
C PRO A 384 6.80 22.79 -2.26
N PHE A 385 7.70 21.82 -2.15
CA PHE A 385 7.90 21.02 -0.94
C PHE A 385 8.37 21.91 0.24
N LYS A 386 7.76 21.70 1.41
CA LYS A 386 8.17 22.32 2.67
C LYS A 386 8.39 21.24 3.72
N HIS A 387 9.51 21.35 4.43
CA HIS A 387 9.88 20.48 5.54
C HIS A 387 10.27 21.36 6.73
N GLU A 388 9.54 21.18 7.83
CA GLU A 388 9.69 21.99 9.05
C GLU A 388 9.95 21.06 10.24
N ILE A 389 11.13 21.17 10.87
CA ILE A 389 11.50 20.38 12.05
C ILE A 389 11.16 21.16 13.32
N THR A 390 10.35 20.56 14.19
CA THR A 390 10.02 21.06 15.53
C THR A 390 10.82 20.32 16.60
N THR A 391 11.76 21.01 17.23
CA THR A 391 12.51 20.46 18.37
C THR A 391 11.71 20.59 19.67
N LYS A 392 11.80 19.60 20.56
CA LYS A 392 11.07 19.57 21.85
C LYS A 392 12.00 19.84 23.05
N ALA A 393 12.96 20.76 22.90
CA ALA A 393 13.93 21.09 23.94
C ALA A 393 13.24 21.47 25.28
N PRO A 394 13.83 21.11 26.44
CA PRO A 394 15.15 20.47 26.61
C PRO A 394 15.14 18.96 26.33
N ARG A 395 13.98 18.34 26.04
CA ARG A 395 13.93 16.93 25.63
C ARG A 395 14.58 16.79 24.25
N ALA A 396 15.53 15.88 24.12
CA ALA A 396 16.23 15.59 22.85
C ALA A 396 15.31 14.80 21.89
N VAL A 397 14.25 15.43 21.41
CA VAL A 397 13.23 14.88 20.51
C VAL A 397 12.93 15.90 19.42
N ASN A 398 12.84 15.42 18.18
CA ASN A 398 12.45 16.21 17.01
C ASN A 398 11.24 15.55 16.35
N ASP A 399 10.23 16.36 16.06
CA ASP A 399 9.13 16.01 15.14
C ASP A 399 9.30 16.83 13.86
N ASP A 400 8.70 16.43 12.75
CA ASP A 400 8.66 17.21 11.52
C ASP A 400 7.25 17.31 10.91
N THR A 401 7.04 18.35 10.10
CA THR A 401 5.86 18.52 9.24
C THR A 401 6.32 18.60 7.80
N LEU A 402 5.71 17.77 6.94
CA LEU A 402 5.91 17.79 5.50
C LEU A 402 4.65 18.34 4.83
N THR A 403 4.80 19.41 4.04
CA THR A 403 3.73 19.93 3.18
C THR A 403 4.20 19.86 1.74
N PHE A 404 3.45 19.14 0.91
CA PHE A 404 3.83 18.94 -0.49
C PHE A 404 2.62 18.63 -1.36
N ASN A 405 2.74 18.95 -2.65
CA ASN A 405 1.82 18.46 -3.66
C ASN A 405 2.27 17.05 -4.08
N THR A 406 1.34 16.09 -4.10
CA THR A 406 1.65 14.67 -4.35
C THR A 406 2.12 14.39 -5.78
N GLN A 407 2.10 15.39 -6.66
CA GLN A 407 2.59 15.36 -8.02
C GLN A 407 3.88 16.21 -8.22
N SER A 408 4.63 16.53 -7.17
CA SER A 408 5.83 17.39 -7.28
C SER A 408 7.17 16.67 -7.29
N SER A 409 7.17 15.35 -7.14
CA SER A 409 8.35 14.47 -7.24
C SER A 409 7.90 13.11 -7.76
N SER A 410 8.69 12.04 -7.58
CA SER A 410 8.24 10.68 -7.90
C SER A 410 6.83 10.43 -7.36
N GLN A 411 5.96 9.94 -8.22
CA GLN A 411 4.53 9.87 -7.95
C GLN A 411 3.88 8.71 -8.69
N TRP A 412 2.85 8.13 -8.09
CA TRP A 412 1.81 7.38 -8.79
C TRP A 412 0.58 8.25 -8.96
N ASP A 413 0.11 8.38 -10.19
CA ASP A 413 -1.17 9.00 -10.50
C ASP A 413 -2.30 7.98 -10.39
N GLY A 414 -3.26 8.28 -9.53
CA GLY A 414 -4.43 7.49 -9.26
C GLY A 414 -5.57 7.74 -10.24
N PHE A 415 -6.61 6.92 -10.17
CA PHE A 415 -7.74 6.99 -11.10
C PHE A 415 -8.69 8.16 -10.85
N ARG A 416 -8.39 9.04 -9.89
CA ARG A 416 -9.04 10.35 -9.68
C ARG A 416 -8.26 11.49 -10.35
N HIS A 417 -7.05 11.23 -10.86
CA HIS A 417 -6.13 12.28 -11.33
C HIS A 417 -6.57 12.92 -12.64
N TYR A 418 -6.87 12.10 -13.65
CA TYR A 418 -7.14 12.58 -15.00
C TYR A 418 -8.37 11.88 -15.58
N ALA A 419 -9.37 12.66 -16.01
CA ALA A 419 -10.58 12.18 -16.66
C ALA A 419 -10.43 12.16 -18.18
N TYR A 420 -11.33 11.45 -18.86
CA TYR A 420 -11.66 11.78 -20.24
C TYR A 420 -12.10 13.25 -20.32
N GLN A 421 -11.40 14.07 -21.10
CA GLN A 421 -11.66 15.51 -21.09
C GLN A 421 -12.99 15.89 -21.74
N LYS A 422 -13.48 15.10 -22.70
CA LYS A 422 -14.75 15.36 -23.38
C LYS A 422 -15.95 14.94 -22.53
N GLU A 423 -15.94 13.71 -22.01
CA GLU A 423 -17.07 13.14 -21.26
C GLU A 423 -17.06 13.54 -19.78
N LYS A 424 -15.93 14.01 -19.24
CA LYS A 424 -15.74 14.34 -17.82
C LYS A 424 -16.04 13.15 -16.90
N LEU A 425 -15.60 11.96 -17.34
CA LEU A 425 -15.73 10.72 -16.60
C LEU A 425 -14.35 10.15 -16.27
N TRP A 426 -14.23 9.66 -15.04
CA TRP A 426 -13.08 8.94 -14.53
C TRP A 426 -13.28 7.42 -14.67
N PHE A 427 -12.31 6.65 -14.18
CA PHE A 427 -12.32 5.20 -14.26
C PHE A 427 -13.64 4.57 -13.81
N ASN A 428 -14.11 3.58 -14.58
CA ASN A 428 -15.42 2.93 -14.40
C ASN A 428 -16.62 3.90 -14.44
N GLY A 429 -16.52 4.98 -15.22
CA GLY A 429 -17.63 5.89 -15.50
C GLY A 429 -18.04 6.77 -14.34
N LYS A 430 -17.15 6.98 -13.36
CA LYS A 430 -17.43 7.84 -12.21
C LYS A 430 -17.43 9.31 -12.62
N SER A 431 -18.43 10.04 -12.16
CA SER A 431 -18.52 11.49 -12.32
C SER A 431 -17.67 12.20 -11.26
N LEU A 432 -17.45 13.50 -11.45
CA LEU A 432 -16.78 14.33 -10.43
C LEU A 432 -17.52 14.29 -9.09
N ASP A 433 -18.86 14.32 -9.11
CA ASP A 433 -19.67 14.30 -7.89
C ASP A 433 -19.53 12.97 -7.13
N ASP A 434 -19.46 11.83 -7.85
CA ASP A 434 -19.19 10.53 -7.24
C ASP A 434 -17.84 10.56 -6.50
N LEU A 435 -16.82 11.14 -7.12
CA LEU A 435 -15.50 11.26 -6.51
C LEU A 435 -15.55 12.21 -5.31
N LEU A 436 -16.14 13.40 -5.41
CA LEU A 436 -16.13 14.36 -4.31
C LEU A 436 -17.00 13.93 -3.11
N SER A 437 -17.96 13.04 -3.32
CA SER A 437 -18.86 12.54 -2.28
C SER A 437 -18.44 11.21 -1.66
N SER A 438 -17.37 10.57 -2.15
CA SER A 438 -16.91 9.26 -1.68
C SER A 438 -15.39 9.10 -1.79
N ASP A 439 -14.88 7.97 -1.29
CA ASP A 439 -13.46 7.63 -1.43
C ASP A 439 -13.16 6.82 -2.71
N LEU A 440 -14.17 6.61 -3.58
CA LEU A 440 -14.05 5.76 -4.77
C LEU A 440 -12.87 6.18 -5.66
N ASN A 441 -12.24 5.17 -6.27
CA ASN A 441 -11.07 5.29 -7.13
C ASN A 441 -9.85 5.92 -6.45
N GLY A 442 -9.87 6.06 -5.12
CA GLY A 442 -8.75 6.60 -4.35
C GLY A 442 -7.61 5.62 -4.20
N ILE A 443 -6.37 6.12 -4.17
CA ILE A 443 -5.15 5.31 -4.12
C ILE A 443 -5.06 4.34 -2.92
N HIS A 444 -5.76 4.64 -1.81
CA HIS A 444 -5.90 3.72 -0.69
C HIS A 444 -6.43 2.31 -1.07
N ALA A 445 -7.29 2.20 -2.08
CA ALA A 445 -7.83 0.91 -2.53
C ALA A 445 -6.71 -0.02 -3.03
N TRP A 446 -5.68 0.55 -3.65
CA TRP A 446 -4.51 -0.21 -4.09
C TRP A 446 -3.68 -0.68 -2.89
N VAL A 447 -3.50 0.21 -1.90
CA VAL A 447 -2.77 -0.09 -0.66
C VAL A 447 -3.45 -1.20 0.13
N GLU A 448 -4.78 -1.20 0.20
CA GLU A 448 -5.57 -2.25 0.87
C GLU A 448 -5.44 -3.62 0.21
N ARG A 449 -5.10 -3.64 -1.08
CA ARG A 449 -4.78 -4.84 -1.84
C ARG A 449 -3.30 -5.25 -1.80
N GLY A 450 -2.49 -4.58 -0.99
CA GLY A 450 -1.07 -4.88 -0.84
C GLY A 450 -0.15 -4.04 -1.73
N GLY A 451 -0.66 -2.93 -2.27
CA GLY A 451 0.10 -1.98 -3.07
C GLY A 451 0.41 -2.46 -4.49
N ILE A 452 1.48 -1.93 -5.06
CA ILE A 452 1.91 -2.23 -6.42
C ILE A 452 3.17 -3.08 -6.30
N VAL A 453 2.98 -4.40 -6.32
CA VAL A 453 4.04 -5.39 -6.08
C VAL A 453 4.03 -6.41 -7.22
N GLY A 454 5.19 -6.66 -7.83
CA GLY A 454 5.27 -7.56 -8.98
C GLY A 454 6.64 -7.58 -9.63
N ARG A 455 6.70 -8.01 -10.90
CA ARG A 455 7.93 -7.95 -11.69
C ARG A 455 8.01 -6.60 -12.40
N GLY A 456 9.07 -5.85 -12.13
CA GLY A 456 9.43 -4.66 -12.90
C GLY A 456 10.32 -5.04 -14.09
N VAL A 457 10.16 -4.32 -15.20
CA VAL A 457 11.03 -4.43 -16.39
C VAL A 457 11.46 -3.02 -16.83
N LEU A 458 12.76 -2.80 -16.98
CA LEU A 458 13.30 -1.50 -17.41
C LEU A 458 13.64 -1.52 -18.90
N LEU A 459 13.12 -0.54 -19.64
CA LEU A 459 13.61 -0.13 -20.96
C LEU A 459 14.44 1.14 -20.80
N ASP A 460 15.75 1.01 -20.96
CA ASP A 460 16.70 2.10 -20.79
C ASP A 460 17.00 2.79 -22.12
N TYR A 461 16.04 3.61 -22.54
CA TYR A 461 16.15 4.42 -23.75
C TYR A 461 17.37 5.35 -23.70
N ALA A 462 17.63 6.00 -22.58
CA ALA A 462 18.75 6.92 -22.44
C ALA A 462 20.10 6.25 -22.72
N SER A 463 20.37 5.09 -22.12
CA SER A 463 21.62 4.36 -22.38
C SER A 463 21.69 3.78 -23.80
N TRP A 464 20.54 3.41 -24.37
CA TRP A 464 20.46 2.96 -25.76
C TRP A 464 20.74 4.12 -26.73
N ALA A 465 20.19 5.30 -26.50
CA ALA A 465 20.41 6.49 -27.29
C ALA A 465 21.89 6.90 -27.27
N ASP A 466 22.53 6.92 -26.09
CA ASP A 466 23.96 7.21 -25.95
C ASP A 466 24.82 6.24 -26.79
N LYS A 467 24.47 4.94 -26.83
CA LYS A 467 25.21 3.91 -27.60
C LYS A 467 25.00 4.00 -29.11
N ASN A 468 23.94 4.66 -29.55
CA ASN A 468 23.61 4.85 -30.96
C ASN A 468 23.88 6.29 -31.43
N ASP A 469 24.65 7.06 -30.65
CA ASP A 469 24.99 8.46 -30.96
C ASP A 469 23.76 9.36 -31.17
N ILE A 470 22.67 9.08 -30.43
CA ILE A 470 21.44 9.88 -30.45
C ILE A 470 21.47 10.88 -29.30
N THR A 471 21.50 12.17 -29.62
CA THR A 471 21.44 13.24 -28.61
C THR A 471 20.09 13.27 -27.91
N LEU A 472 20.10 13.08 -26.58
CA LEU A 472 18.91 13.28 -25.76
C LEU A 472 18.47 14.74 -25.76
N THR A 473 17.16 14.95 -25.83
CA THR A 473 16.54 16.28 -25.76
C THR A 473 15.38 16.29 -24.76
N PRO A 474 15.63 16.06 -23.45
CA PRO A 474 14.57 15.78 -22.48
C PRO A 474 13.60 16.94 -22.23
N PHE A 475 14.05 18.17 -22.50
CA PHE A 475 13.26 19.41 -22.36
C PHE A 475 12.71 19.92 -23.70
N GLU A 476 12.65 19.06 -24.72
CA GLU A 476 11.98 19.35 -25.99
C GLU A 476 10.78 18.42 -26.16
N THR A 477 9.76 18.88 -26.87
CA THR A 477 8.61 18.06 -27.23
C THR A 477 8.99 17.07 -28.33
N LYS A 478 9.43 15.87 -27.93
CA LYS A 478 9.72 14.74 -28.82
C LYS A 478 9.11 13.46 -28.29
N SER A 479 8.92 12.52 -29.20
CA SER A 479 8.21 11.27 -28.92
C SER A 479 9.13 10.07 -29.08
N ILE A 480 9.12 9.19 -28.08
CA ILE A 480 9.72 7.86 -28.12
C ILE A 480 8.66 6.90 -28.65
N THR A 481 8.84 6.43 -29.87
CA THR A 481 7.90 5.53 -30.53
C THR A 481 7.96 4.11 -29.96
N VAL A 482 6.88 3.34 -30.14
CA VAL A 482 6.87 1.90 -29.81
C VAL A 482 7.94 1.13 -30.56
N SER A 483 8.20 1.45 -31.82
CA SER A 483 9.27 0.82 -32.61
C SER A 483 10.63 0.99 -31.92
N THR A 484 10.92 2.20 -31.44
CA THR A 484 12.14 2.50 -30.68
C THR A 484 12.18 1.73 -29.35
N LEU A 485 11.09 1.71 -28.58
CA LEU A 485 11.02 0.93 -27.33
C LEU A 485 11.23 -0.57 -27.56
N LYS A 486 10.72 -1.12 -28.67
CA LYS A 486 10.97 -2.51 -29.08
C LYS A 486 12.44 -2.74 -29.46
N GLU A 487 13.10 -1.78 -30.09
CA GLU A 487 14.54 -1.84 -30.38
C GLU A 487 15.38 -1.81 -29.10
N VAL A 488 15.02 -0.96 -28.14
CA VAL A 488 15.63 -0.94 -26.80
C VAL A 488 15.48 -2.30 -26.14
N ALA A 489 14.26 -2.84 -26.06
CA ALA A 489 13.99 -4.15 -25.48
C ALA A 489 14.81 -5.27 -26.15
N LYS A 490 14.89 -5.24 -27.49
CA LYS A 490 15.68 -6.19 -28.29
C LYS A 490 17.18 -6.09 -27.97
N SER A 491 17.73 -4.88 -27.89
CA SER A 491 19.14 -4.65 -27.57
C SER A 491 19.52 -5.13 -26.16
N GLN A 492 18.56 -5.07 -25.24
CA GLN A 492 18.70 -5.52 -23.85
C GLN A 492 18.45 -7.01 -23.66
N GLY A 493 17.86 -7.70 -24.64
CA GLY A 493 17.34 -9.05 -24.48
C GLY A 493 16.16 -9.14 -23.51
N THR A 494 15.42 -8.04 -23.31
CA THR A 494 14.28 -7.97 -22.39
C THR A 494 13.05 -8.62 -23.02
N THR A 495 12.39 -9.51 -22.26
CA THR A 495 11.10 -10.09 -22.62
C THR A 495 10.03 -9.69 -21.62
N PHE A 496 8.83 -9.41 -22.12
CA PHE A 496 7.67 -9.05 -21.30
C PHE A 496 6.85 -10.29 -20.91
N GLN A 497 6.19 -10.22 -19.76
CA GLN A 497 5.24 -11.20 -19.28
C GLN A 497 3.99 -10.47 -18.74
N GLN A 498 2.90 -11.21 -18.61
CA GLN A 498 1.67 -10.69 -18.03
C GLN A 498 1.90 -10.14 -16.62
N GLY A 499 1.34 -8.96 -16.37
CA GLY A 499 1.42 -8.27 -15.09
C GLY A 499 2.72 -7.51 -14.86
N ASP A 500 3.60 -7.42 -15.86
CA ASP A 500 4.82 -6.62 -15.74
C ASP A 500 4.49 -5.14 -15.46
N ILE A 501 5.31 -4.54 -14.61
CA ILE A 501 5.33 -3.09 -14.39
C ILE A 501 6.44 -2.54 -15.29
N LEU A 502 6.05 -1.76 -16.30
CA LEU A 502 6.96 -1.25 -17.32
C LEU A 502 7.62 0.03 -16.84
N PHE A 503 8.95 0.06 -16.76
CA PHE A 503 9.76 1.24 -16.49
C PHE A 503 10.44 1.70 -17.77
N ILE A 504 10.39 3.00 -18.06
CA ILE A 504 11.04 3.62 -19.21
C ILE A 504 11.95 4.72 -18.68
N ARG A 505 13.26 4.56 -18.86
CA ARG A 505 14.24 5.60 -18.53
C ARG A 505 14.57 6.42 -19.77
N THR A 506 14.04 7.63 -19.82
CA THR A 506 14.23 8.59 -20.91
C THR A 506 15.49 9.43 -20.75
N GLY A 507 16.03 9.52 -19.52
CA GLY A 507 17.17 10.37 -19.18
C GLY A 507 16.76 11.78 -18.78
N TRP A 508 15.49 12.00 -18.44
CA TRP A 508 14.99 13.31 -18.01
C TRP A 508 15.60 13.75 -16.68
N ILE A 509 15.56 12.89 -15.65
CA ILE A 509 16.19 13.21 -14.34
C ILE A 509 17.70 13.41 -14.49
N ARG A 510 18.36 12.57 -15.30
CA ARG A 510 19.79 12.72 -15.64
C ARG A 510 20.13 14.10 -16.21
N ALA A 511 19.23 14.69 -16.99
CA ALA A 511 19.41 16.03 -17.55
C ALA A 511 19.01 17.12 -16.56
N TYR A 512 17.94 16.92 -15.79
CA TYR A 512 17.46 17.87 -14.79
C TYR A 512 18.51 18.11 -13.70
N ASP A 513 19.17 17.06 -13.22
CA ASP A 513 20.22 17.16 -12.21
C ASP A 513 21.48 17.93 -12.67
N LYS A 514 21.56 18.30 -13.96
CA LYS A 514 22.65 19.12 -14.53
C LYS A 514 22.26 20.59 -14.73
N LEU A 515 20.99 20.93 -14.58
CA LEU A 515 20.52 22.30 -14.72
C LEU A 515 20.97 23.16 -13.53
N SER A 516 21.26 24.42 -13.81
CA SER A 516 21.39 25.46 -12.78
C SER A 516 20.03 25.84 -12.19
N ASP A 517 20.04 26.51 -11.03
CA ASP A 517 18.80 26.98 -10.39
C ASP A 517 17.99 27.92 -11.30
N ASP A 518 18.66 28.76 -12.10
CA ASP A 518 18.00 29.67 -13.05
C ASP A 518 17.37 28.91 -14.23
N GLU A 519 18.00 27.86 -14.73
CA GLU A 519 17.44 27.00 -15.77
C GLU A 519 16.26 26.18 -15.24
N CYS A 520 16.37 25.63 -14.03
CA CYS A 520 15.25 24.98 -13.32
C CYS A 520 14.07 25.93 -13.16
N LYS A 521 14.33 27.18 -12.75
CA LYS A 521 13.31 28.22 -12.62
C LYS A 521 12.65 28.54 -13.96
N THR A 522 13.46 28.67 -15.02
CA THR A 522 12.98 28.92 -16.39
C THR A 522 12.09 27.78 -16.88
N LEU A 523 12.49 26.52 -16.63
CA LEU A 523 11.69 25.35 -16.97
C LEU A 523 10.35 25.35 -16.25
N ALA A 524 10.33 25.72 -14.96
CA ALA A 524 9.13 25.81 -14.15
C ALA A 524 8.23 27.01 -14.51
N ASP A 525 8.77 28.05 -15.15
CA ASP A 525 8.03 29.23 -15.62
C ASP A 525 7.23 28.97 -16.91
N TYR A 526 7.54 27.90 -17.66
CA TYR A 526 6.71 27.53 -18.79
C TYR A 526 5.31 27.13 -18.32
N LYS A 527 4.29 27.78 -18.91
CA LYS A 527 2.88 27.40 -18.70
C LYS A 527 2.62 25.95 -19.13
N VAL A 528 3.31 25.51 -20.18
CA VAL A 528 3.24 24.15 -20.72
C VAL A 528 4.68 23.68 -20.95
N PRO A 529 5.34 23.11 -19.93
CA PRO A 529 6.77 22.81 -19.96
C PRO A 529 7.04 21.62 -20.89
N PRO A 530 7.81 21.78 -21.97
CA PRO A 530 8.07 20.69 -22.92
C PRO A 530 8.79 19.51 -22.27
N ALA A 531 8.42 18.29 -22.67
CA ALA A 531 9.07 17.08 -22.22
C ALA A 531 9.14 16.02 -23.33
N HIS A 532 10.30 15.37 -23.43
CA HIS A 532 10.46 14.17 -24.22
C HIS A 532 9.81 13.00 -23.47
N GLY A 533 8.90 12.28 -24.12
CA GLY A 533 8.18 11.18 -23.49
C GLY A 533 7.71 10.15 -24.51
N VAL A 534 6.86 9.24 -24.06
CA VAL A 534 6.31 8.17 -24.92
C VAL A 534 5.36 8.78 -25.95
N GLU A 535 5.38 8.28 -27.19
CA GLU A 535 4.46 8.73 -28.22
C GLU A 535 2.99 8.46 -27.88
N SER A 536 2.14 9.48 -27.98
CA SER A 536 0.68 9.34 -27.90
C SER A 536 0.10 8.92 -29.25
N SER A 537 -0.05 7.61 -29.43
CA SER A 537 -0.56 7.00 -30.66
C SER A 537 -1.37 5.73 -30.38
N GLU A 538 -2.21 5.32 -31.33
CA GLU A 538 -2.92 4.04 -31.26
C GLU A 538 -1.93 2.86 -31.16
N GLU A 539 -0.76 2.94 -31.82
CA GLU A 539 0.25 1.88 -31.72
C GLU A 539 0.76 1.73 -30.28
N THR A 540 1.03 2.85 -29.59
CA THR A 540 1.43 2.85 -28.17
C THR A 540 0.37 2.21 -27.30
N LEU A 541 -0.87 2.66 -27.42
CA LEU A 541 -1.97 2.14 -26.63
C LEU A 541 -2.17 0.63 -26.88
N ARG A 542 -2.21 0.22 -28.15
CA ARG A 542 -2.31 -1.18 -28.54
C ARG A 542 -1.16 -2.00 -27.98
N TRP A 543 0.08 -1.52 -28.07
CA TRP A 543 1.23 -2.23 -27.54
C TRP A 543 1.15 -2.41 -26.01
N LEU A 544 0.86 -1.34 -25.26
CA LEU A 544 0.73 -1.40 -23.81
C LEU A 544 -0.38 -2.38 -23.37
N TRP A 545 -1.53 -2.32 -24.05
CA TRP A 545 -2.64 -3.23 -23.79
C TRP A 545 -2.25 -4.68 -24.10
N GLU A 546 -1.74 -4.98 -25.29
CA GLU A 546 -1.46 -6.36 -25.72
C GLU A 546 -0.28 -7.01 -24.96
N GLN A 547 0.66 -6.22 -24.44
CA GLN A 547 1.72 -6.75 -23.56
C GLN A 547 1.21 -7.11 -22.15
N ASN A 548 -0.02 -6.76 -21.78
CA ASN A 548 -0.61 -7.04 -20.47
C ASN A 548 0.20 -6.42 -19.31
N PHE A 549 0.67 -5.18 -19.47
CA PHE A 549 1.30 -4.45 -18.37
C PHE A 549 0.28 -4.09 -17.28
N ALA A 550 0.69 -4.14 -16.02
CA ALA A 550 -0.14 -3.75 -14.88
C ALA A 550 -0.09 -2.23 -14.61
N ALA A 551 1.07 -1.61 -14.89
CA ALA A 551 1.32 -0.18 -14.70
C ALA A 551 2.51 0.26 -15.59
N VAL A 552 2.63 1.57 -15.82
CA VAL A 552 3.75 2.20 -16.54
C VAL A 552 4.45 3.23 -15.67
N VAL A 553 5.77 3.35 -15.79
CA VAL A 553 6.62 4.22 -15.00
C VAL A 553 7.68 4.89 -15.87
N GLY A 554 7.89 6.19 -15.65
CA GLY A 554 8.87 7.01 -16.36
C GLY A 554 9.66 7.90 -15.40
N ASP A 555 10.83 8.33 -15.84
CA ASP A 555 11.63 9.37 -15.17
C ASP A 555 11.29 10.78 -15.66
N GLN A 556 10.54 10.90 -16.76
CA GLN A 556 10.01 12.14 -17.32
C GLN A 556 8.70 12.57 -16.64
N PRO A 557 8.36 13.87 -16.63
CA PRO A 557 7.02 14.33 -16.31
C PRO A 557 6.04 13.94 -17.42
N SER A 558 4.75 13.87 -17.11
CA SER A 558 3.66 13.62 -18.07
C SER A 558 3.64 12.23 -18.73
N MET A 559 4.60 11.34 -18.51
CA MET A 559 4.72 10.02 -19.18
C MET A 559 4.83 10.09 -20.72
N GLU A 560 3.79 10.53 -21.39
CA GLU A 560 3.74 10.88 -22.80
C GLU A 560 4.56 12.13 -23.14
N ALA A 561 4.95 12.24 -24.40
CA ALA A 561 5.61 13.43 -24.93
C ALA A 561 4.70 14.66 -24.74
N TRP A 562 5.25 15.74 -24.17
CA TRP A 562 4.47 16.89 -23.76
C TRP A 562 4.95 18.20 -24.42
N PRO A 563 4.05 19.07 -24.91
CA PRO A 563 2.60 18.87 -25.07
C PRO A 563 2.29 17.71 -26.04
N CYS A 564 1.19 17.00 -25.78
CA CYS A 564 0.76 15.87 -26.60
C CYS A 564 0.44 16.31 -28.03
N GLN A 565 0.93 15.54 -29.01
CA GLN A 565 0.84 15.87 -30.43
C GLN A 565 -0.46 15.34 -31.07
N ASN A 566 -1.07 14.31 -30.47
CA ASN A 566 -2.36 13.78 -30.89
C ASN A 566 -3.25 13.51 -29.67
N THR A 567 -4.20 14.42 -29.46
CA THR A 567 -5.08 14.40 -28.30
C THR A 567 -6.14 13.29 -28.32
N ASP A 568 -6.37 12.65 -29.48
CA ASP A 568 -7.29 11.49 -29.57
C ASP A 568 -6.73 10.26 -28.82
N PHE A 569 -5.41 10.23 -28.61
CA PHE A 569 -4.69 9.14 -27.96
C PHE A 569 -3.92 9.60 -26.72
N PHE A 570 -4.43 10.61 -26.00
CA PHE A 570 -3.86 11.06 -24.73
C PHE A 570 -3.64 9.87 -23.79
N LEU A 571 -2.39 9.54 -23.48
CA LEU A 571 -2.09 8.36 -22.67
C LEU A 571 -2.73 8.48 -21.30
N HIS A 572 -2.74 9.67 -20.70
CA HIS A 572 -3.41 9.89 -19.42
C HIS A 572 -4.90 9.53 -19.42
N GLU A 573 -5.66 9.87 -20.48
CA GLU A 573 -7.09 9.54 -20.55
C GLU A 573 -7.29 8.03 -20.66
N TRP A 574 -6.58 7.40 -21.59
CA TRP A 574 -6.74 5.99 -21.89
C TRP A 574 -6.24 5.10 -20.75
N LEU A 575 -5.06 5.39 -20.20
CA LEU A 575 -4.47 4.60 -19.14
C LEU A 575 -5.24 4.77 -17.83
N LEU A 576 -5.42 6.00 -17.33
CA LEU A 576 -6.04 6.22 -16.03
C LEU A 576 -7.56 6.04 -16.08
N ALA A 577 -8.27 6.85 -16.87
CA ALA A 577 -9.73 6.83 -16.92
C ALA A 577 -10.27 5.66 -17.77
N GLY A 578 -9.60 5.28 -18.85
CA GLY A 578 -10.03 4.20 -19.73
C GLY A 578 -9.83 2.82 -19.13
N TRP A 579 -8.60 2.50 -18.72
CA TRP A 579 -8.21 1.14 -18.34
C TRP A 579 -8.00 0.92 -16.85
N GLY A 580 -7.82 1.99 -16.08
CA GLY A 580 -7.36 1.89 -14.71
C GLY A 580 -5.94 1.32 -14.65
N MET A 581 -5.04 1.82 -15.50
CA MET A 581 -3.61 1.53 -15.48
C MET A 581 -2.87 2.68 -14.78
N PRO A 582 -2.22 2.46 -13.63
CA PRO A 582 -1.46 3.49 -12.95
C PRO A 582 -0.32 4.03 -13.81
N ILE A 583 -0.10 5.35 -13.71
CA ILE A 583 1.02 6.07 -14.32
C ILE A 583 1.98 6.50 -13.22
N GLY A 584 3.25 6.12 -13.35
CA GLY A 584 4.33 6.55 -12.47
C GLY A 584 5.19 7.60 -13.17
N GLU A 585 5.39 8.75 -12.54
CA GLU A 585 6.17 9.85 -13.11
C GLU A 585 7.33 10.23 -12.20
N LEU A 586 8.38 10.81 -12.79
CA LEU A 586 9.56 11.33 -12.08
C LEU A 586 10.25 10.30 -11.17
N PHE A 587 10.20 9.01 -11.51
CA PHE A 587 10.95 7.99 -10.77
C PHE A 587 12.45 8.14 -11.02
N ASP A 588 13.28 8.09 -9.97
CA ASP A 588 14.73 8.05 -10.13
C ASP A 588 15.18 6.66 -10.60
N LEU A 589 15.45 6.54 -11.90
CA LEU A 589 15.86 5.30 -12.55
C LEU A 589 17.38 5.22 -12.78
N GLU A 590 18.17 6.20 -12.31
CA GLU A 590 19.62 6.25 -12.57
C GLU A 590 20.35 5.10 -11.86
N ALA A 591 20.07 4.91 -10.58
CA ALA A 591 20.65 3.81 -9.81
C ALA A 591 20.17 2.45 -10.31
N LEU A 592 18.90 2.36 -10.69
CA LEU A 592 18.31 1.14 -11.21
C LEU A 592 18.96 0.71 -12.53
N SER A 593 19.12 1.64 -13.47
CA SER A 593 19.82 1.40 -14.74
C SER A 593 21.24 0.87 -14.50
N ARG A 594 22.01 1.48 -13.59
CA ARG A 594 23.37 1.01 -13.26
C ARG A 594 23.37 -0.43 -12.73
N GLU A 595 22.43 -0.78 -11.85
CA GLU A 595 22.34 -2.15 -11.30
C GLU A 595 21.87 -3.16 -12.36
N CYS A 596 21.01 -2.78 -13.30
CA CYS A 596 20.63 -3.58 -14.45
C CYS A 596 21.84 -3.87 -15.36
N VAL A 597 22.63 -2.82 -15.69
CA VAL A 597 23.83 -2.94 -16.53
C VAL A 597 24.86 -3.87 -15.90
N LYS A 598 25.14 -3.72 -14.60
CA LYS A 598 26.10 -4.58 -13.86
C LYS A 598 25.74 -6.07 -13.96
N ARG A 599 24.44 -6.39 -14.03
CA ARG A 599 23.93 -7.77 -14.08
C ARG A 599 23.65 -8.29 -15.49
N GLY A 600 23.67 -7.41 -16.50
CA GLY A 600 23.13 -7.73 -17.82
C GLY A 600 21.67 -8.20 -17.75
N ARG A 601 20.89 -7.69 -16.78
CA ARG A 601 19.50 -8.11 -16.50
C ARG A 601 18.64 -6.89 -16.28
N TRP A 602 17.53 -6.80 -17.00
CA TRP A 602 16.64 -5.64 -17.04
C TRP A 602 15.28 -5.91 -16.39
N SER A 603 15.18 -6.97 -15.60
CA SER A 603 14.04 -7.33 -14.79
C SER A 603 14.44 -7.48 -13.32
N PHE A 604 13.50 -7.14 -12.44
CA PHE A 604 13.68 -7.11 -11.00
C PHE A 604 12.33 -7.32 -10.30
N PHE A 605 12.38 -7.68 -9.02
CA PHE A 605 11.19 -7.60 -8.18
C PHE A 605 10.97 -6.15 -7.81
N PHE A 606 9.74 -5.65 -7.93
CA PHE A 606 9.39 -4.29 -7.56
C PHE A 606 8.30 -4.29 -6.49
N SER A 607 8.47 -3.44 -5.50
CA SER A 607 7.48 -3.19 -4.46
C SER A 607 7.30 -1.69 -4.28
N SER A 608 6.06 -1.23 -4.32
CA SER A 608 5.69 0.16 -4.03
C SER A 608 4.44 0.18 -3.16
N MET A 609 4.54 0.95 -2.07
CA MET A 609 3.47 1.12 -1.08
C MET A 609 3.15 2.61 -0.94
N PRO A 610 2.21 3.13 -1.76
CA PRO A 610 1.77 4.51 -1.67
C PRO A 610 1.21 4.86 -0.28
N LEU A 611 1.10 6.15 0.00
CA LEU A 611 0.42 6.64 1.20
C LEU A 611 -1.04 6.18 1.21
N LYS A 612 -1.48 5.61 2.34
CA LYS A 612 -2.87 5.18 2.52
C LYS A 612 -3.79 6.37 2.83
N VAL A 613 -4.11 7.15 1.80
CA VAL A 613 -5.03 8.29 1.88
C VAL A 613 -6.37 7.92 1.25
N PRO A 614 -7.46 7.78 2.03
CA PRO A 614 -8.81 7.58 1.50
C PRO A 614 -9.18 8.67 0.49
N GLY A 615 -9.70 8.27 -0.67
CA GLY A 615 -9.94 9.18 -1.78
C GLY A 615 -8.67 9.84 -2.36
N GLY A 616 -7.46 9.40 -2.02
CA GLY A 616 -6.23 10.02 -2.49
C GLY A 616 -6.11 10.02 -4.03
N VAL A 617 -5.76 11.16 -4.62
CA VAL A 617 -5.67 11.35 -6.08
C VAL A 617 -4.37 10.78 -6.66
N ALA A 618 -3.28 10.96 -5.94
CA ALA A 618 -1.94 10.48 -6.29
C ALA A 618 -1.14 10.34 -5.00
N SER A 619 0.05 9.74 -5.09
CA SER A 619 0.90 9.58 -3.92
C SER A 619 2.36 9.33 -4.30
N PRO A 620 3.34 9.75 -3.47
CA PRO A 620 4.70 9.26 -3.58
C PRO A 620 4.73 7.72 -3.57
N PRO A 621 5.61 7.09 -4.36
CA PRO A 621 5.54 5.67 -4.58
C PRO A 621 6.09 4.83 -3.44
N ASN A 622 7.10 5.31 -2.69
CA ASN A 622 7.85 4.46 -1.76
C ASN A 622 8.27 3.16 -2.45
N GLY A 623 8.91 3.32 -3.61
CA GLY A 623 9.26 2.26 -4.55
C GLY A 623 10.65 1.71 -4.32
N VAL A 624 10.76 0.38 -4.34
CA VAL A 624 12.03 -0.33 -4.25
C VAL A 624 12.10 -1.43 -5.30
N ALA A 625 13.17 -1.41 -6.09
CA ALA A 625 13.57 -2.51 -6.96
C ALA A 625 14.55 -3.43 -6.22
N ILE A 626 14.39 -4.74 -6.37
CA ILE A 626 15.16 -5.77 -5.68
C ILE A 626 15.64 -6.83 -6.68
N PHE A 627 16.96 -7.11 -6.67
CA PHE A 627 17.64 -8.04 -7.58
C PHE A 627 18.10 -9.35 -6.97
#